data_AF-A0A2K1XAE6-F1
#
_entry.id   AF-A0A2K1XAE6-F1
#
_cell.length_a   1.000
_cell.length_b   1.000
_cell.length_c   1.000
_cell.angle_alpha   90.00
_cell.angle_beta   90.00
_cell.angle_gamma   90.00
#
_symmetry.space_group_name_H-M   'P 1'
#
loop_
_entity.id
_entity.type
_entity.pdbx_description
1 polymer ?
#
loop_
_entity_poly.entity_id
_entity_poly.type
_entity_poly.pdbx_seq_one_letter_code
_entity_poly.pdbx_strand_id
1 'polypeptide(L)'
;MSETHLSEIRVDPLINKEEGIHNNQPQELKMDETLGNYSLKKNERSSWFSSIMTEVKDTKNNQPPGPKIPKVSNKLRNKNEKCYSPGMVSIGPYHYPDKNLREADHHNNLREADNNLTEADHHNNLKEAEILKFSMARQFIVDSGKSIELVYREVEEGIQTAREFYNKIDIIGYDDEQFTKMIFLDGCFILQFIHCVTHNYENLEMTDRQVAAVKRDLLLLENQIPFQVLKSLTSLRYEKDGTNHGMKHVNDFLFFHILNPKDQPLRTRKLLWSTVCLLLLFLPIALPFVLSRTFIGHNHDLVFLSMVPPFAMMQLCVLIPAWLLWLLLRKGRKASGYDSQWQPDEEPAHLLQLLYFLFVGPHNIKGKSSSRRCGHCLSYLATCLKKFIPRKYKTVVAQGRRGHYLYYSAKELKKVGIHFMSSQTIALMDVKFKSSYFHGTLKLPSITIDESTRSMLFNLVAFETSAALNPLRVTSYICFMDSLIDDADDVKELRSKGIIVNFHGPDQQVADLFNHMGRFLEPDTSVYNDVKREINEQCESIVKKWVAQWHQTYFQSPWAFIAVAAAAVGLALTATQTYYAMHPRDPPKTNSTECANAPT
;
A
#
# COMPACT_ATOMS: atom_id res chain seq x y z
N MET A 1 57.04 27.71 15.68
CA MET A 1 58.14 26.78 16.03
C MET A 1 57.65 25.36 15.78
N SER A 2 58.57 24.51 15.36
CA SER A 2 58.52 23.24 14.62
C SER A 2 57.43 22.17 14.90
N GLU A 3 57.11 21.51 13.79
CA GLU A 3 56.71 20.13 13.51
C GLU A 3 57.20 19.02 14.46
N THR A 4 56.48 17.88 14.45
CA THR A 4 57.09 16.53 14.53
C THR A 4 56.38 15.53 13.59
N HIS A 5 57.23 14.82 12.85
CA HIS A 5 57.07 13.85 11.77
C HIS A 5 56.63 12.44 12.28
N LEU A 6 55.76 11.68 11.56
CA LEU A 6 56.02 10.69 10.48
C LEU A 6 56.84 9.45 10.89
N SER A 7 56.29 8.24 10.68
CA SER A 7 56.84 7.28 9.69
C SER A 7 56.08 5.95 9.60
N GLU A 8 55.72 5.60 8.37
CA GLU A 8 55.24 4.30 7.85
C GLU A 8 56.30 3.19 7.93
N ILE A 9 55.86 1.92 7.87
CA ILE A 9 56.72 0.75 7.67
C ILE A 9 56.34 0.06 6.34
N ARG A 10 57.35 -0.19 5.50
CA ARG A 10 57.28 -0.88 4.20
C ARG A 10 58.14 -2.16 4.20
N VAL A 11 57.56 -3.18 3.57
CA VAL A 11 57.97 -4.49 2.99
C VAL A 11 59.47 -4.75 2.70
N ASP A 12 59.96 -6.00 2.81
CA ASP A 12 60.46 -6.85 1.67
C ASP A 12 61.06 -8.25 2.06
N PRO A 13 61.29 -9.19 1.09
CA PRO A 13 60.88 -10.60 1.14
C PRO A 13 62.04 -11.63 1.12
N LEU A 14 61.74 -12.94 1.19
CA LEU A 14 62.73 -14.00 0.92
C LEU A 14 62.20 -15.14 0.03
N ILE A 15 63.02 -15.39 -1.00
CA ILE A 15 63.05 -16.48 -1.99
C ILE A 15 63.91 -17.63 -1.44
N ASN A 16 63.63 -18.87 -1.85
CA ASN A 16 64.55 -20.00 -2.15
C ASN A 16 63.79 -21.33 -2.03
N LYS A 17 64.02 -22.43 -2.77
CA LYS A 17 64.74 -22.79 -4.00
C LYS A 17 64.42 -24.30 -4.14
N GLU A 18 63.99 -24.78 -5.32
CA GLU A 18 63.82 -26.22 -5.58
C GLU A 18 65.17 -26.87 -5.92
N GLU A 19 65.43 -28.09 -5.44
CA GLU A 19 66.28 -29.09 -6.11
C GLU A 19 66.27 -30.46 -5.37
N GLY A 20 66.22 -31.55 -6.15
CA GLY A 20 66.90 -32.82 -5.82
C GLY A 20 66.07 -34.03 -5.36
N ILE A 21 65.63 -34.85 -6.32
CA ILE A 21 65.06 -36.19 -6.12
C ILE A 21 66.20 -37.20 -5.86
N HIS A 22 66.11 -37.99 -4.78
CA HIS A 22 66.90 -39.21 -4.56
C HIS A 22 65.97 -40.42 -4.32
N ASN A 23 66.30 -41.53 -4.99
CA ASN A 23 65.62 -42.83 -4.97
C ASN A 23 65.84 -43.65 -3.69
N ASN A 24 64.90 -44.58 -3.44
CA ASN A 24 64.93 -45.83 -2.67
C ASN A 24 64.22 -45.87 -1.28
N GLN A 25 63.14 -46.66 -1.21
CA GLN A 25 62.50 -47.28 -0.03
C GLN A 25 63.43 -48.29 0.70
N PRO A 26 63.03 -48.88 1.85
CA PRO A 26 62.36 -48.34 3.04
C PRO A 26 63.03 -48.82 4.36
N GLN A 27 62.90 -48.09 5.47
CA GLN A 27 63.03 -48.69 6.81
C GLN A 27 61.98 -48.13 7.75
N GLU A 28 61.16 -49.05 8.29
CA GLU A 28 60.10 -48.83 9.26
C GLU A 28 60.65 -48.23 10.57
N LEU A 29 60.10 -47.08 10.96
CA LEU A 29 60.20 -46.54 12.33
C LEU A 29 58.78 -46.43 12.87
N LYS A 30 58.49 -47.23 13.89
CA LYS A 30 57.24 -47.22 14.67
C LYS A 30 57.02 -45.84 15.27
N MET A 31 55.86 -45.23 15.01
CA MET A 31 55.51 -43.90 15.54
C MET A 31 54.15 -43.93 16.27
N ASP A 32 54.27 -43.94 17.59
CA ASP A 32 53.51 -43.34 18.69
C ASP A 32 52.01 -42.94 18.52
N GLU A 33 51.22 -43.30 19.55
CA GLU A 33 49.76 -43.11 19.70
C GLU A 33 49.30 -41.64 19.74
N THR A 34 50.23 -40.68 19.79
CA THR A 34 49.93 -39.24 19.79
C THR A 34 49.42 -38.71 18.44
N LEU A 35 49.66 -39.43 17.33
CA LEU A 35 49.11 -39.09 16.00
C LEU A 35 47.63 -39.42 15.86
N GLY A 36 47.09 -40.32 16.69
CA GLY A 36 45.68 -40.72 16.66
C GLY A 36 44.75 -39.55 16.98
N ASN A 37 45.05 -38.79 18.03
CA ASN A 37 44.22 -37.66 18.47
C ASN A 37 44.34 -36.42 17.57
N TYR A 38 45.51 -36.17 16.97
CA TYR A 38 45.69 -35.06 16.02
C TYR A 38 45.05 -35.38 14.67
N SER A 39 45.10 -36.65 14.24
CA SER A 39 44.44 -37.14 13.03
C SER A 39 42.92 -37.19 13.20
N LEU A 40 42.39 -37.64 14.35
CA LEU A 40 40.95 -37.65 14.66
C LEU A 40 40.35 -36.23 14.67
N LYS A 41 40.97 -35.26 15.36
CA LYS A 41 40.52 -33.85 15.33
C LYS A 41 40.63 -33.22 13.94
N LYS A 42 41.62 -33.61 13.13
CA LYS A 42 41.76 -33.16 11.75
C LYS A 42 40.70 -33.82 10.85
N ASN A 43 40.31 -35.05 11.12
CA ASN A 43 39.28 -35.78 10.39
C ASN A 43 37.88 -35.25 10.70
N GLU A 44 37.57 -34.95 11.97
CA GLU A 44 36.30 -34.30 12.34
C GLU A 44 36.20 -32.90 11.75
N ARG A 45 37.28 -32.11 11.84
CA ARG A 45 37.32 -30.77 11.27
C ARG A 45 37.25 -30.80 9.74
N SER A 46 37.93 -31.73 9.09
CA SER A 46 37.87 -31.93 7.64
C SER A 46 36.50 -32.46 7.20
N SER A 47 35.88 -33.36 7.98
CA SER A 47 34.53 -33.86 7.74
C SER A 47 33.49 -32.74 7.89
N TRP A 48 33.61 -31.92 8.92
CA TRP A 48 32.77 -30.73 9.12
C TRP A 48 32.97 -29.69 8.01
N PHE A 49 34.22 -29.40 7.60
CA PHE A 49 34.49 -28.55 6.45
C PHE A 49 33.95 -29.15 5.14
N SER A 50 33.98 -30.48 5.00
CA SER A 50 33.40 -31.17 3.85
C SER A 50 31.88 -31.01 3.87
N SER A 51 31.21 -31.20 5.01
CA SER A 51 29.77 -30.98 5.18
C SER A 51 29.37 -29.54 4.84
N ILE A 52 30.12 -28.54 5.32
CA ILE A 52 29.91 -27.12 4.98
C ILE A 52 30.11 -26.88 3.47
N MET A 53 31.17 -27.44 2.89
CA MET A 53 31.50 -27.23 1.47
C MET A 53 30.60 -28.04 0.52
N THR A 54 29.90 -29.06 1.03
CA THR A 54 28.92 -29.87 0.30
C THR A 54 27.55 -29.18 0.33
N GLU A 55 27.17 -28.54 1.45
CA GLU A 55 25.95 -27.72 1.54
C GLU A 55 25.92 -26.53 0.57
N VAL A 56 27.08 -25.98 0.20
CA VAL A 56 27.16 -24.76 -0.62
C VAL A 56 26.97 -25.02 -2.12
N LYS A 57 27.13 -26.27 -2.61
CA LYS A 57 27.06 -26.56 -4.05
C LYS A 57 25.67 -26.95 -4.57
N ASP A 58 24.76 -27.42 -3.72
CA ASP A 58 23.42 -27.92 -4.15
C ASP A 58 22.20 -27.21 -3.52
N THR A 59 22.38 -26.16 -2.71
CA THR A 59 21.26 -25.49 -2.00
C THR A 59 20.49 -24.45 -2.79
N LYS A 60 20.80 -24.22 -4.08
CA LYS A 60 19.90 -23.47 -4.97
C LYS A 60 19.09 -24.43 -5.83
N ASN A 61 17.92 -24.82 -5.29
CA ASN A 61 16.70 -25.30 -5.99
C ASN A 61 16.19 -26.71 -5.71
N ASN A 62 16.70 -27.48 -4.73
CA ASN A 62 16.15 -28.82 -4.44
C ASN A 62 15.72 -29.05 -2.98
N GLN A 63 15.19 -28.03 -2.29
CA GLN A 63 14.29 -28.34 -1.17
C GLN A 63 12.94 -28.75 -1.75
N PRO A 64 12.33 -29.85 -1.30
CA PRO A 64 10.96 -30.18 -1.70
C PRO A 64 10.08 -28.96 -1.37
N PRO A 65 9.17 -28.58 -2.28
CA PRO A 65 8.29 -27.45 -2.04
C PRO A 65 7.56 -27.67 -0.71
N GLY A 66 7.63 -26.67 0.18
CA GLY A 66 6.93 -26.71 1.46
C GLY A 66 5.41 -26.85 1.26
N PRO A 67 4.66 -27.15 2.33
CA PRO A 67 3.21 -27.24 2.26
C PRO A 67 2.62 -25.93 1.74
N LYS A 68 1.63 -26.02 0.83
CA LYS A 68 0.95 -24.86 0.25
C LYS A 68 0.12 -24.09 1.27
N ILE A 69 -0.33 -24.75 2.34
CA ILE A 69 -0.98 -24.17 3.53
C ILE A 69 -0.07 -24.48 4.73
N PRO A 70 0.99 -23.69 4.95
CA PRO A 70 1.93 -23.91 6.04
C PRO A 70 1.39 -23.40 7.38
N LYS A 71 1.92 -23.96 8.49
CA LYS A 71 1.78 -23.33 9.80
C LYS A 71 2.64 -22.08 9.90
N VAL A 72 2.14 -21.08 10.62
CA VAL A 72 2.85 -19.85 10.96
C VAL A 72 4.05 -20.20 11.83
N SER A 73 5.22 -19.69 11.47
CA SER A 73 6.44 -19.93 12.24
C SER A 73 6.31 -19.43 13.68
N ASN A 74 6.90 -20.17 14.63
CA ASN A 74 6.90 -19.79 16.05
C ASN A 74 7.50 -18.39 16.28
N LYS A 75 8.46 -17.96 15.44
CA LYS A 75 9.05 -16.61 15.49
C LYS A 75 8.00 -15.51 15.30
N LEU A 76 7.06 -15.71 14.37
CA LEU A 76 5.96 -14.77 14.13
C LEU A 76 4.85 -14.94 15.16
N ARG A 77 4.47 -16.20 15.45
CA ARG A 77 3.36 -16.54 16.35
C ARG A 77 3.57 -16.05 17.79
N ASN A 78 4.73 -16.28 18.38
CA ASN A 78 4.98 -16.01 19.81
C ASN A 78 4.75 -14.54 20.23
N LYS A 79 4.80 -13.60 19.30
CA LYS A 79 4.61 -12.16 19.58
C LYS A 79 3.21 -11.65 19.26
N ASN A 80 2.42 -12.40 18.48
CA ASN A 80 1.11 -11.96 17.98
C ASN A 80 0.14 -13.14 17.87
N GLU A 81 0.10 -14.04 18.85
CA GLU A 81 -0.66 -15.29 18.80
C GLU A 81 -2.14 -15.08 18.43
N LYS A 82 -2.78 -14.06 19.02
CA LYS A 82 -4.17 -13.67 18.73
C LYS A 82 -4.43 -13.29 17.26
N CYS A 83 -3.40 -12.96 16.49
CA CYS A 83 -3.52 -12.67 15.07
C CYS A 83 -3.55 -13.92 14.19
N TYR A 84 -3.25 -15.10 14.74
CA TYR A 84 -3.11 -16.35 13.99
C TYR A 84 -4.06 -17.46 14.44
N SER A 85 -4.76 -17.27 15.57
CA SER A 85 -5.73 -18.24 16.09
C SER A 85 -7.17 -17.83 15.73
N PRO A 86 -8.02 -18.76 15.27
CA PRO A 86 -9.43 -18.47 14.97
C PRO A 86 -10.17 -18.06 16.24
N GLY A 87 -11.17 -17.18 16.11
CA GLY A 87 -11.98 -16.67 17.23
C GLY A 87 -13.43 -17.15 17.23
N MET A 88 -13.95 -17.43 16.04
CA MET A 88 -15.33 -17.78 15.76
C MET A 88 -15.43 -19.07 14.98
N VAL A 89 -14.62 -19.28 13.95
CA VAL A 89 -14.75 -20.47 13.09
C VAL A 89 -13.40 -21.08 12.75
N SER A 90 -13.22 -22.34 13.15
CA SER A 90 -12.11 -23.18 12.68
C SER A 90 -12.37 -23.68 11.27
N ILE A 91 -11.35 -23.77 10.43
CA ILE A 91 -11.43 -24.19 9.03
C ILE A 91 -10.20 -25.03 8.72
N GLY A 92 -10.43 -26.23 8.19
CA GLY A 92 -9.37 -27.17 7.86
C GLY A 92 -8.74 -27.83 9.10
N PRO A 93 -7.68 -28.62 8.87
CA PRO A 93 -7.21 -29.62 9.84
C PRO A 93 -6.43 -29.06 11.02
N TYR A 94 -5.84 -27.87 10.93
CA TYR A 94 -4.94 -27.34 11.99
C TYR A 94 -5.70 -26.87 13.24
N HIS A 95 -6.97 -26.51 13.10
CA HIS A 95 -7.81 -26.01 14.19
C HIS A 95 -9.08 -26.84 14.39
N TYR A 96 -9.18 -27.99 13.72
CA TYR A 96 -10.32 -28.88 13.87
C TYR A 96 -10.31 -29.50 15.27
N PRO A 97 -11.41 -29.44 16.02
CA PRO A 97 -11.47 -30.03 17.36
C PRO A 97 -11.29 -31.55 17.25
N ASP A 98 -10.32 -32.10 17.99
CA ASP A 98 -10.14 -33.56 18.07
C ASP A 98 -11.43 -34.21 18.57
N LYS A 99 -11.96 -35.18 17.82
CA LYS A 99 -13.15 -35.95 18.23
C LYS A 99 -12.91 -36.71 19.53
N ASN A 100 -11.67 -37.06 19.87
CA ASN A 100 -11.35 -37.75 21.12
C ASN A 100 -11.59 -36.87 22.37
N LEU A 101 -11.63 -35.55 22.20
CA LEU A 101 -11.99 -34.61 23.28
C LEU A 101 -13.51 -34.44 23.43
N ARG A 102 -14.31 -34.74 22.40
CA ARG A 102 -15.79 -34.63 22.49
C ARG A 102 -16.41 -35.62 23.48
N GLU A 103 -15.76 -36.74 23.76
CA GLU A 103 -16.24 -37.75 24.70
C GLU A 103 -15.55 -37.67 26.08
N ALA A 104 -14.29 -37.23 26.13
CA ALA A 104 -13.53 -37.10 27.39
C ALA A 104 -13.81 -35.79 28.17
N ASP A 105 -14.20 -34.70 27.50
CA ASP A 105 -14.36 -33.38 28.13
C ASP A 105 -15.72 -33.13 28.76
N HIS A 106 -16.71 -34.01 28.58
CA HIS A 106 -18.01 -33.84 29.24
C HIS A 106 -17.96 -34.07 30.76
N HIS A 107 -16.89 -34.67 31.29
CA HIS A 107 -16.74 -34.87 32.74
C HIS A 107 -15.63 -34.06 33.42
N ASN A 108 -14.58 -33.60 32.71
CA ASN A 108 -13.46 -32.90 33.35
C ASN A 108 -13.47 -31.37 33.23
N ASN A 109 -14.13 -30.78 32.23
CA ASN A 109 -14.06 -29.32 32.00
C ASN A 109 -15.04 -28.47 32.84
N LEU A 110 -15.85 -29.08 33.71
CA LEU A 110 -16.67 -28.33 34.68
C LEU A 110 -15.88 -27.82 35.89
N ARG A 111 -14.58 -28.15 36.02
CA ARG A 111 -13.76 -27.74 37.17
C ARG A 111 -12.67 -26.70 36.89
N GLU A 112 -12.31 -26.46 35.62
CA GLU A 112 -11.21 -25.54 35.27
C GLU A 112 -11.64 -24.30 34.46
N ALA A 113 -12.89 -24.23 33.99
CA ALA A 113 -13.40 -23.09 33.21
C ALA A 113 -13.91 -21.89 34.04
N ASP A 114 -13.89 -21.98 35.38
CA ASP A 114 -14.51 -20.96 36.26
C ASP A 114 -13.66 -19.69 36.48
N ASN A 115 -12.42 -19.63 35.95
CA ASN A 115 -11.50 -18.54 36.26
C ASN A 115 -11.22 -17.54 35.12
N ASN A 116 -11.69 -17.77 33.88
CA ASN A 116 -11.47 -16.87 32.75
C ASN A 116 -12.71 -16.78 31.83
N LEU A 117 -13.59 -15.81 32.10
CA LEU A 117 -14.79 -15.51 31.31
C LEU A 117 -14.52 -15.43 29.78
N THR A 118 -13.38 -14.88 29.37
CA THR A 118 -13.02 -14.73 27.94
C THR A 118 -12.67 -16.04 27.22
N GLU A 119 -12.15 -17.04 27.93
CA GLU A 119 -11.79 -18.34 27.32
C GLU A 119 -13.04 -19.22 27.17
N ALA A 120 -13.95 -19.16 28.15
CA ALA A 120 -15.26 -19.79 28.09
C ALA A 120 -16.11 -19.24 26.93
N ASP A 121 -16.15 -17.90 26.77
CA ASP A 121 -16.87 -17.25 25.67
C ASP A 121 -16.29 -17.66 24.30
N HIS A 122 -14.96 -17.76 24.18
CA HIS A 122 -14.32 -18.16 22.94
C HIS A 122 -14.61 -19.61 22.54
N HIS A 123 -14.57 -20.53 23.51
CA HIS A 123 -14.93 -21.95 23.28
C HIS A 123 -16.40 -22.11 22.89
N ASN A 124 -17.30 -21.36 23.52
CA ASN A 124 -18.72 -21.35 23.18
C ASN A 124 -18.96 -20.86 21.74
N ASN A 125 -18.29 -19.76 21.33
CA ASN A 125 -18.39 -19.23 19.97
C ASN A 125 -17.97 -20.25 18.90
N LEU A 126 -16.86 -20.96 19.11
CA LEU A 126 -16.39 -21.99 18.18
C LEU A 126 -17.39 -23.15 18.09
N LYS A 127 -17.98 -23.56 19.21
CA LYS A 127 -18.99 -24.64 19.23
C LYS A 127 -20.29 -24.24 18.52
N GLU A 128 -20.74 -23.00 18.69
CA GLU A 128 -21.88 -22.45 17.96
C GLU A 128 -21.61 -22.39 16.45
N ALA A 129 -20.40 -21.97 16.05
CA ALA A 129 -20.03 -21.94 14.65
C ALA A 129 -19.98 -23.33 14.01
N GLU A 130 -19.57 -24.37 14.75
CA GLU A 130 -19.64 -25.75 14.25
C GLU A 130 -21.08 -26.19 13.94
N ILE A 131 -22.07 -25.76 14.73
CA ILE A 131 -23.49 -26.00 14.43
C ILE A 131 -23.92 -25.22 13.18
N LEU A 132 -23.50 -23.96 13.08
CA LEU A 132 -23.78 -23.10 11.93
C LEU A 132 -23.22 -23.66 10.61
N LYS A 133 -22.07 -24.34 10.63
CA LYS A 133 -21.53 -25.00 9.43
C LYS A 133 -22.49 -26.02 8.84
N PHE A 134 -23.18 -26.81 9.67
CA PHE A 134 -24.15 -27.80 9.18
C PHE A 134 -25.36 -27.14 8.53
N SER A 135 -25.90 -26.06 9.12
CA SER A 135 -27.04 -25.34 8.53
C SER A 135 -26.64 -24.65 7.23
N MET A 136 -25.45 -24.05 7.18
CA MET A 136 -24.90 -23.43 5.96
C MET A 136 -24.59 -24.46 4.87
N ALA A 137 -24.04 -25.62 5.22
CA ALA A 137 -23.80 -26.69 4.27
C ALA A 137 -25.12 -27.24 3.70
N ARG A 138 -26.14 -27.43 4.55
CA ARG A 138 -27.49 -27.80 4.09
C ARG A 138 -28.04 -26.77 3.11
N GLN A 139 -27.94 -25.48 3.42
CA GLN A 139 -28.42 -24.42 2.55
C GLN A 139 -27.65 -24.37 1.23
N PHE A 140 -26.33 -24.56 1.27
CA PHE A 140 -25.49 -24.65 0.07
C PHE A 140 -25.96 -25.76 -0.87
N ILE A 141 -26.25 -26.96 -0.32
CA ILE A 141 -26.75 -28.09 -1.12
C ILE A 141 -28.12 -27.77 -1.72
N VAL A 142 -29.05 -27.23 -0.94
CA VAL A 142 -30.38 -26.81 -1.43
C VAL A 142 -30.25 -25.79 -2.58
N ASP A 143 -29.42 -24.76 -2.41
CA ASP A 143 -29.21 -23.71 -3.40
C ASP A 143 -28.53 -24.21 -4.67
N SER A 144 -27.68 -25.24 -4.57
CA SER A 144 -27.03 -25.87 -5.73
C SER A 144 -28.01 -26.67 -6.62
N GLY A 145 -29.12 -27.14 -6.04
CA GLY A 145 -30.06 -28.05 -6.72
C GLY A 145 -29.47 -29.42 -7.06
N LYS A 146 -28.37 -29.82 -6.42
CA LYS A 146 -27.70 -31.13 -6.58
C LYS A 146 -27.97 -32.02 -5.37
N SER A 147 -27.79 -33.33 -5.52
CA SER A 147 -27.83 -34.24 -4.38
C SER A 147 -26.57 -34.10 -3.53
N ILE A 148 -26.69 -34.31 -2.21
CA ILE A 148 -25.55 -34.21 -1.30
C ILE A 148 -24.45 -35.22 -1.64
N GLU A 149 -24.84 -36.41 -2.11
CA GLU A 149 -23.91 -37.48 -2.49
C GLU A 149 -23.05 -37.08 -3.68
N LEU A 150 -23.62 -36.35 -4.66
CA LEU A 150 -22.87 -35.85 -5.81
C LEU A 150 -21.85 -34.81 -5.39
N VAL A 151 -22.25 -33.84 -4.57
CA VAL A 151 -21.36 -32.76 -4.10
C VAL A 151 -20.27 -33.31 -3.17
N TYR A 152 -20.61 -34.27 -2.31
CA TYR A 152 -19.64 -34.92 -1.43
C TYR A 152 -18.61 -35.73 -2.22
N ARG A 153 -19.05 -36.50 -3.23
CA ARG A 153 -18.16 -37.29 -4.09
C ARG A 153 -17.12 -36.44 -4.81
N GLU A 154 -17.49 -35.25 -5.28
CA GLU A 154 -16.53 -34.32 -5.91
C GLU A 154 -15.36 -33.97 -4.95
N VAL A 155 -15.64 -33.77 -3.66
CA VAL A 155 -14.59 -33.51 -2.67
C VAL A 155 -13.79 -34.77 -2.35
N GLU A 156 -14.47 -35.92 -2.26
CA GLU A 156 -13.85 -37.23 -2.02
C GLU A 156 -12.86 -37.62 -3.13
N GLU A 157 -13.21 -37.40 -4.40
CA GLU A 157 -12.35 -37.69 -5.56
C GLU A 157 -11.06 -36.83 -5.54
N GLY A 158 -11.13 -35.61 -5.02
CA GLY A 158 -9.99 -34.68 -4.93
C GLY A 158 -9.21 -34.75 -3.61
N ILE A 159 -9.57 -35.64 -2.68
CA ILE A 159 -9.10 -35.50 -1.29
C ILE A 159 -7.61 -35.74 -1.11
N GLN A 160 -7.02 -36.69 -1.86
CA GLN A 160 -5.58 -36.97 -1.74
C GLN A 160 -4.74 -35.78 -2.17
N THR A 161 -5.12 -35.12 -3.28
CA THR A 161 -4.50 -33.87 -3.72
C THR A 161 -4.69 -32.76 -2.68
N ALA A 162 -5.85 -32.69 -2.03
CA ALA A 162 -6.09 -31.72 -0.96
C ALA A 162 -5.16 -31.94 0.26
N ARG A 163 -4.84 -33.19 0.61
CA ARG A 163 -3.93 -33.53 1.73
C ARG A 163 -2.51 -33.03 1.49
N GLU A 164 -2.04 -33.00 0.24
CA GLU A 164 -0.69 -32.53 -0.13
C GLU A 164 -0.47 -31.04 0.14
N PHE A 165 -1.54 -30.26 0.40
CA PHE A 165 -1.42 -28.85 0.74
C PHE A 165 -0.92 -28.65 2.17
N TYR A 166 -0.98 -29.68 3.01
CA TYR A 166 -0.61 -29.61 4.42
C TYR A 166 0.65 -30.43 4.71
N ASN A 167 1.30 -30.14 5.83
CA ASN A 167 2.37 -31.00 6.32
C ASN A 167 1.78 -32.32 6.82
N LYS A 168 2.30 -33.45 6.31
CA LYS A 168 1.84 -34.80 6.63
C LYS A 168 1.80 -35.08 8.13
N ILE A 169 2.78 -34.57 8.89
CA ILE A 169 2.86 -34.80 10.35
C ILE A 169 1.68 -34.14 11.07
N ASP A 170 1.26 -32.96 10.61
CA ASP A 170 0.20 -32.18 11.25
C ASP A 170 -1.21 -32.74 10.98
N ILE A 171 -1.35 -33.62 9.97
CA ILE A 171 -2.65 -34.20 9.56
C ILE A 171 -2.71 -35.73 9.67
N ILE A 172 -1.71 -36.35 10.31
CA ILE A 172 -1.59 -37.81 10.40
C ILE A 172 -2.73 -38.46 11.20
N GLY A 173 -3.38 -37.71 12.10
CA GLY A 173 -4.46 -38.20 12.96
C GLY A 173 -5.82 -38.36 12.26
N TYR A 174 -5.97 -37.87 11.03
CA TYR A 174 -7.24 -37.95 10.30
C TYR A 174 -7.21 -39.07 9.26
N ASP A 175 -8.19 -39.98 9.31
CA ASP A 175 -8.43 -40.88 8.17
C ASP A 175 -9.03 -40.10 6.97
N ASP A 176 -9.15 -40.74 5.81
CA ASP A 176 -9.66 -40.09 4.60
C ASP A 176 -11.12 -39.66 4.73
N GLU A 177 -11.95 -40.40 5.45
CA GLU A 177 -13.37 -40.08 5.62
C GLU A 177 -13.55 -38.87 6.54
N GLN A 178 -12.83 -38.82 7.66
CA GLN A 178 -12.80 -37.69 8.59
C GLN A 178 -12.28 -36.43 7.90
N PHE A 179 -11.19 -36.55 7.15
CA PHE A 179 -10.60 -35.44 6.42
C PHE A 179 -11.55 -34.93 5.33
N THR A 180 -12.19 -35.83 4.57
CA THR A 180 -13.19 -35.47 3.54
C THR A 180 -14.38 -34.75 4.16
N LYS A 181 -14.98 -35.27 5.24
CA LYS A 181 -16.13 -34.64 5.92
C LYS A 181 -15.80 -33.23 6.42
N MET A 182 -14.62 -33.04 7.00
CA MET A 182 -14.14 -31.74 7.45
C MET A 182 -14.02 -30.76 6.29
N ILE A 183 -13.28 -31.13 5.24
CA ILE A 183 -13.05 -30.26 4.08
C ILE A 183 -14.35 -29.95 3.33
N PHE A 184 -15.26 -30.92 3.22
CA PHE A 184 -16.58 -30.73 2.63
C PHE A 184 -17.44 -29.72 3.41
N LEU A 185 -17.57 -29.89 4.73
CA LEU A 185 -18.37 -29.00 5.58
C LEU A 185 -17.80 -27.59 5.57
N ASP A 186 -16.48 -27.45 5.72
CA ASP A 186 -15.81 -26.15 5.75
C ASP A 186 -15.90 -25.45 4.39
N GLY A 187 -15.73 -26.18 3.29
CA GLY A 187 -15.88 -25.65 1.94
C GLY A 187 -17.30 -25.13 1.65
N CYS A 188 -18.33 -25.89 2.04
CA CYS A 188 -19.71 -25.45 1.91
C CYS A 188 -20.01 -24.23 2.77
N PHE A 189 -19.51 -24.21 4.02
CA PHE A 189 -19.65 -23.07 4.92
C PHE A 189 -19.02 -21.80 4.33
N ILE A 190 -17.77 -21.86 3.88
CA ILE A 190 -17.05 -20.71 3.29
C ILE A 190 -17.86 -20.12 2.14
N LEU A 191 -18.31 -20.95 1.20
CA LEU A 191 -19.02 -20.49 0.01
C LEU A 191 -20.42 -19.97 0.33
N GLN A 192 -21.13 -20.59 1.28
CA GLN A 192 -22.43 -20.08 1.71
C GLN A 192 -22.31 -18.76 2.46
N PHE A 193 -21.32 -18.62 3.35
CA PHE A 193 -21.05 -17.37 4.06
C PHE A 193 -20.72 -16.25 3.06
N ILE A 194 -19.83 -16.50 2.10
CA ILE A 194 -19.49 -15.56 1.03
C ILE A 194 -20.74 -15.16 0.24
N HIS A 195 -21.59 -16.12 -0.12
CA HIS A 195 -22.84 -15.85 -0.83
C HIS A 195 -23.77 -14.93 -0.03
N CYS A 196 -24.01 -15.23 1.25
CA CYS A 196 -24.84 -14.41 2.12
C CYS A 196 -24.27 -13.00 2.26
N VAL A 197 -22.99 -12.85 2.56
CA VAL A 197 -22.37 -11.52 2.73
C VAL A 197 -22.46 -10.66 1.47
N THR A 198 -22.38 -11.28 0.28
CA THR A 198 -22.35 -10.55 -1.00
C THR A 198 -23.72 -10.27 -1.59
N HIS A 199 -24.71 -11.16 -1.40
CA HIS A 199 -25.99 -11.10 -2.11
C HIS A 199 -27.23 -11.25 -1.21
N ASN A 200 -27.07 -11.81 -0.01
CA ASN A 200 -28.21 -12.19 0.83
C ASN A 200 -27.90 -12.00 2.32
N TYR A 201 -27.52 -10.77 2.69
CA TYR A 201 -27.06 -10.45 4.03
C TYR A 201 -28.19 -10.61 5.06
N GLU A 202 -29.43 -10.34 4.65
CA GLU A 202 -30.63 -10.43 5.51
C GLU A 202 -30.91 -11.86 6.00
N ASN A 203 -30.50 -12.87 5.25
CA ASN A 203 -30.66 -14.28 5.62
C ASN A 203 -29.51 -14.82 6.48
N LEU A 204 -28.52 -13.98 6.82
CA LEU A 204 -27.40 -14.38 7.66
C LEU A 204 -27.81 -14.25 9.13
N GLU A 205 -28.04 -15.38 9.79
CA GLU A 205 -28.37 -15.46 11.23
C GLU A 205 -27.13 -15.20 12.11
N MET A 206 -26.47 -14.07 11.89
CA MET A 206 -25.27 -13.64 12.60
C MET A 206 -25.31 -12.14 12.86
N THR A 207 -24.82 -11.72 14.02
CA THR A 207 -24.58 -10.30 14.31
C THR A 207 -23.43 -9.75 13.46
N ASP A 208 -23.41 -8.43 13.19
CA ASP A 208 -22.31 -7.80 12.43
C ASP A 208 -20.92 -8.07 13.04
N ARG A 209 -20.84 -8.20 14.38
CA ARG A 209 -19.61 -8.57 15.09
C ARG A 209 -19.17 -10.00 14.77
N GLN A 210 -20.10 -10.95 14.77
CA GLN A 210 -19.82 -12.33 14.39
C GLN A 210 -19.41 -12.41 12.91
N VAL A 211 -20.06 -11.65 12.02
CA VAL A 211 -19.68 -11.55 10.59
C VAL A 211 -18.26 -11.01 10.44
N ALA A 212 -17.90 -9.94 11.15
CA ALA A 212 -16.55 -9.39 11.11
C ALA A 212 -15.50 -10.39 11.62
N ALA A 213 -15.83 -11.14 12.67
CA ALA A 213 -14.94 -12.14 13.23
C ALA A 213 -14.80 -13.40 12.33
N VAL A 214 -15.86 -13.83 11.65
CA VAL A 214 -15.76 -14.87 10.59
C VAL A 214 -14.92 -14.38 9.41
N LYS A 215 -15.13 -13.15 8.93
CA LYS A 215 -14.29 -12.56 7.87
C LYS A 215 -12.82 -12.57 8.23
N ARG A 216 -12.48 -12.24 9.48
CA ARG A 216 -11.11 -12.30 9.98
C ARG A 216 -10.57 -13.75 9.97
N ASP A 217 -11.36 -14.69 10.46
CA ASP A 217 -10.95 -16.10 10.57
C ASP A 217 -10.76 -16.77 9.19
N LEU A 218 -11.53 -16.37 8.19
CA LEU A 218 -11.37 -16.80 6.79
C LEU A 218 -10.04 -16.37 6.16
N LEU A 219 -9.31 -15.43 6.77
CA LEU A 219 -8.06 -14.87 6.26
C LEU A 219 -6.84 -15.31 7.07
N LEU A 220 -7.00 -16.22 8.03
CA LEU A 220 -5.86 -16.75 8.78
C LEU A 220 -5.16 -17.83 7.95
N LEU A 221 -3.83 -17.80 7.88
CA LEU A 221 -3.02 -18.71 7.06
C LEU A 221 -3.23 -20.18 7.45
N GLU A 222 -3.36 -20.47 8.74
CA GLU A 222 -3.59 -21.82 9.27
C GLU A 222 -5.06 -22.25 9.22
N ASN A 223 -5.97 -21.34 8.89
CA ASN A 223 -7.41 -21.58 8.88
C ASN A 223 -7.94 -21.62 7.43
N GLN A 224 -7.27 -22.39 6.58
CA GLN A 224 -7.52 -22.45 5.14
C GLN A 224 -7.79 -23.89 4.67
N ILE A 225 -8.55 -23.99 3.58
CA ILE A 225 -8.65 -25.20 2.76
C ILE A 225 -8.10 -24.96 1.35
N PRO A 226 -7.75 -26.02 0.61
CA PRO A 226 -7.28 -25.89 -0.77
C PRO A 226 -8.30 -25.19 -1.66
N PHE A 227 -7.86 -24.18 -2.42
CA PHE A 227 -8.73 -23.39 -3.28
C PHE A 227 -9.40 -24.22 -4.38
N GLN A 228 -8.75 -25.28 -4.84
CA GLN A 228 -9.33 -26.26 -5.78
C GLN A 228 -10.66 -26.81 -5.26
N VAL A 229 -10.77 -27.12 -3.96
CA VAL A 229 -12.02 -27.60 -3.36
C VAL A 229 -13.10 -26.54 -3.47
N LEU A 230 -12.77 -25.27 -3.16
CA LEU A 230 -13.70 -24.16 -3.29
C LEU A 230 -14.15 -23.98 -4.74
N LYS A 231 -13.25 -24.15 -5.71
CA LYS A 231 -13.56 -24.05 -7.14
C LYS A 231 -14.49 -25.16 -7.61
N SER A 232 -14.22 -26.42 -7.27
CA SER A 232 -15.09 -27.57 -7.57
C SER A 232 -16.49 -27.42 -6.95
N LEU A 233 -16.57 -27.01 -5.68
CA LEU A 233 -17.88 -26.76 -5.04
C LEU A 233 -18.61 -25.59 -5.71
N THR A 234 -17.89 -24.54 -6.07
CA THR A 234 -18.45 -23.37 -6.73
C THR A 234 -19.00 -23.72 -8.13
N SER A 235 -18.30 -24.54 -8.92
CA SER A 235 -18.77 -24.94 -10.24
C SER A 235 -20.08 -25.73 -10.14
N LEU A 236 -20.18 -26.65 -9.17
CA LEU A 236 -21.40 -27.42 -8.92
C LEU A 236 -22.62 -26.56 -8.58
N ARG A 237 -22.41 -25.41 -7.92
CA ARG A 237 -23.49 -24.49 -7.52
C ARG A 237 -23.85 -23.47 -8.60
N TYR A 238 -22.87 -22.86 -9.26
CA TYR A 238 -23.07 -21.66 -10.06
C TYR A 238 -22.88 -21.83 -11.56
N GLU A 239 -22.19 -22.88 -12.02
CA GLU A 239 -21.95 -23.08 -13.45
C GLU A 239 -23.13 -23.79 -14.09
N LYS A 240 -24.00 -23.02 -14.75
CA LYS A 240 -25.03 -23.55 -15.65
C LYS A 240 -24.72 -23.38 -17.14
N ASP A 241 -23.80 -22.49 -17.53
CA ASP A 241 -23.59 -22.13 -18.95
C ASP A 241 -22.13 -21.71 -19.30
N GLY A 242 -21.13 -22.26 -18.60
CA GLY A 242 -19.70 -21.97 -18.88
C GLY A 242 -19.22 -20.57 -18.47
N THR A 243 -20.04 -19.80 -17.75
CA THR A 243 -19.68 -18.52 -17.15
C THR A 243 -19.20 -18.73 -15.71
N ASN A 244 -18.01 -18.22 -15.37
CA ASN A 244 -17.38 -18.38 -14.05
C ASN A 244 -18.01 -17.45 -12.97
N HIS A 245 -19.34 -17.44 -12.88
CA HIS A 245 -20.11 -16.55 -11.98
C HIS A 245 -19.78 -16.79 -10.52
N GLY A 246 -19.49 -18.03 -10.13
CA GLY A 246 -19.22 -18.34 -8.74
C GLY A 246 -17.88 -17.78 -8.24
N MET A 247 -16.80 -17.82 -9.05
CA MET A 247 -15.54 -17.18 -8.66
C MET A 247 -15.65 -15.66 -8.59
N LYS A 248 -16.54 -15.05 -9.38
CA LYS A 248 -16.85 -13.63 -9.25
C LYS A 248 -17.36 -13.29 -7.84
N HIS A 249 -18.18 -14.13 -7.22
CA HIS A 249 -18.66 -13.91 -5.86
C HIS A 249 -17.52 -13.92 -4.83
N VAL A 250 -16.58 -14.84 -4.95
CA VAL A 250 -15.38 -14.90 -4.09
C VAL A 250 -14.54 -13.64 -4.27
N ASN A 251 -14.30 -13.23 -5.51
CA ASN A 251 -13.53 -12.01 -5.78
C ASN A 251 -14.24 -10.73 -5.31
N ASP A 252 -15.55 -10.62 -5.53
CA ASP A 252 -16.36 -9.49 -5.06
C ASP A 252 -16.37 -9.42 -3.53
N PHE A 253 -16.42 -10.56 -2.85
CA PHE A 253 -16.26 -10.63 -1.39
C PHE A 253 -14.90 -10.06 -0.95
N LEU A 254 -13.80 -10.58 -1.50
CA LEU A 254 -12.46 -10.11 -1.13
C LEU A 254 -12.26 -8.62 -1.47
N PHE A 255 -12.77 -8.16 -2.61
CA PHE A 255 -12.58 -6.77 -3.01
C PHE A 255 -13.48 -5.81 -2.25
N PHE A 256 -14.80 -6.04 -2.22
CA PHE A 256 -15.77 -5.09 -1.67
C PHE A 256 -16.03 -5.24 -0.18
N HIS A 257 -15.75 -6.41 0.42
CA HIS A 257 -16.03 -6.66 1.83
C HIS A 257 -14.77 -6.83 2.69
N ILE A 258 -13.60 -7.09 2.09
CA ILE A 258 -12.31 -7.17 2.80
C ILE A 258 -11.43 -5.96 2.48
N LEU A 259 -11.05 -5.75 1.21
CA LEU A 259 -10.05 -4.73 0.87
C LEU A 259 -10.60 -3.31 0.74
N ASN A 260 -11.86 -3.17 0.33
CA ASN A 260 -12.50 -1.88 0.10
C ASN A 260 -13.93 -1.86 0.65
N PRO A 261 -14.13 -2.12 1.96
CA PRO A 261 -15.43 -2.00 2.57
C PRO A 261 -15.90 -0.55 2.46
N LYS A 262 -16.97 -0.35 1.70
CA LYS A 262 -17.60 0.96 1.60
C LYS A 262 -18.66 1.07 2.68
N ASP A 263 -18.50 2.04 3.56
CA ASP A 263 -19.64 2.58 4.28
C ASP A 263 -20.61 3.15 3.24
N GLN A 264 -21.76 2.49 3.06
CA GLN A 264 -22.91 3.21 2.57
C GLN A 264 -23.49 3.99 3.74
N PRO A 265 -23.41 5.33 3.65
CA PRO A 265 -24.68 6.04 3.57
C PRO A 265 -24.73 6.80 2.24
N LEU A 266 -25.23 6.13 1.20
CA LEU A 266 -25.75 6.78 0.00
C LEU A 266 -27.03 7.56 0.33
N ARG A 267 -26.96 8.65 1.12
CA ARG A 267 -28.13 9.55 1.21
C ARG A 267 -27.86 11.01 1.55
N THR A 268 -26.78 11.35 2.25
CA THR A 268 -26.54 12.73 2.68
C THR A 268 -25.84 13.59 1.62
N ARG A 269 -25.05 12.99 0.72
CA ARG A 269 -24.45 13.74 -0.40
C ARG A 269 -25.45 14.12 -1.50
N LYS A 270 -26.51 13.34 -1.76
CA LYS A 270 -27.49 13.75 -2.79
C LYS A 270 -28.36 14.93 -2.32
N LEU A 271 -28.78 14.92 -1.05
CA LEU A 271 -29.73 15.92 -0.54
C LEU A 271 -29.09 17.31 -0.34
N LEU A 272 -27.87 17.37 0.20
CA LEU A 272 -27.10 18.62 0.35
C LEU A 272 -26.75 19.25 -1.01
N TRP A 273 -26.50 18.43 -2.03
CA TRP A 273 -26.12 18.93 -3.35
C TRP A 273 -27.30 19.48 -4.13
N SER A 274 -28.51 18.90 -4.00
CA SER A 274 -29.73 19.51 -4.55
C SER A 274 -30.03 20.86 -3.91
N THR A 275 -29.85 21.01 -2.58
CA THR A 275 -30.08 22.28 -1.88
C THR A 275 -29.03 23.35 -2.20
N VAL A 276 -27.76 22.96 -2.35
CA VAL A 276 -26.68 23.90 -2.76
C VAL A 276 -26.84 24.33 -4.22
N CYS A 277 -27.25 23.44 -5.12
CA CYS A 277 -27.55 23.80 -6.51
C CYS A 277 -28.76 24.74 -6.62
N LEU A 278 -29.82 24.53 -5.81
CA LEU A 278 -30.95 25.46 -5.72
C LEU A 278 -30.49 26.85 -5.24
N LEU A 279 -29.71 26.92 -4.16
CA LEU A 279 -29.20 28.19 -3.62
C LEU A 279 -28.33 28.96 -4.63
N LEU A 280 -27.45 28.27 -5.38
CA LEU A 280 -26.62 28.88 -6.42
C LEU A 280 -27.40 29.36 -7.65
N LEU A 281 -28.59 28.78 -7.91
CA LEU A 281 -29.51 29.26 -8.95
C LEU A 281 -30.33 30.48 -8.51
N PHE A 282 -30.68 30.59 -7.23
CA PHE A 282 -31.51 31.68 -6.71
C PHE A 282 -30.72 32.96 -6.38
N LEU A 283 -29.46 32.85 -5.96
CA LEU A 283 -28.63 33.99 -5.58
C LEU A 283 -28.43 35.03 -6.70
N PRO A 284 -28.19 34.66 -7.97
CA PRO A 284 -28.03 35.61 -9.08
C PRO A 284 -29.34 36.27 -9.53
N ILE A 285 -30.50 35.69 -9.19
CA ILE A 285 -31.83 36.21 -9.55
C ILE A 285 -32.31 37.23 -8.49
N ALA A 286 -32.03 36.97 -7.21
CA ALA A 286 -32.46 37.84 -6.12
C ALA A 286 -31.56 39.08 -5.93
N LEU A 287 -30.24 38.94 -6.16
CA LEU A 287 -29.26 40.02 -5.91
C LEU A 287 -29.49 41.30 -6.74
N PRO A 288 -29.84 41.24 -8.05
CA PRO A 288 -30.15 42.43 -8.84
C PRO A 288 -31.42 43.15 -8.37
N PHE A 289 -32.43 42.41 -7.91
CA PHE A 289 -33.68 42.98 -7.40
C PHE A 289 -33.50 43.72 -6.07
N VAL A 290 -32.64 43.20 -5.19
CA VAL A 290 -32.30 43.85 -3.92
C VAL A 290 -31.44 45.09 -4.14
N LEU A 291 -30.42 45.00 -5.01
CA LEU A 291 -29.55 46.14 -5.33
C LEU A 291 -30.27 47.25 -6.10
N SER A 292 -31.22 46.91 -6.98
CA SER A 292 -32.07 47.88 -7.67
C SER A 292 -32.97 48.65 -6.71
N ARG A 293 -33.50 48.01 -5.66
CA ARG A 293 -34.31 48.68 -4.63
C ARG A 293 -33.49 49.65 -3.76
N THR A 294 -32.23 49.35 -3.48
CA THR A 294 -31.37 50.21 -2.66
C THR A 294 -30.84 51.43 -3.39
N PHE A 295 -30.79 51.42 -4.73
CA PHE A 295 -30.25 52.52 -5.54
C PHE A 295 -31.31 53.52 -6.05
N ILE A 296 -32.62 53.22 -5.91
CA ILE A 296 -33.70 54.14 -6.31
C ILE A 296 -33.96 55.24 -5.23
N GLY A 297 -33.24 55.21 -4.11
CA GLY A 297 -33.47 56.10 -2.97
C GLY A 297 -32.72 57.42 -2.94
N HIS A 298 -31.61 57.62 -3.66
CA HIS A 298 -30.87 58.89 -3.57
C HIS A 298 -30.04 59.24 -4.82
N ASN A 299 -30.31 60.45 -5.31
CA ASN A 299 -29.47 61.35 -6.10
C ASN A 299 -29.20 60.97 -7.57
N HIS A 300 -29.56 61.92 -8.44
CA HIS A 300 -29.47 61.86 -9.90
C HIS A 300 -28.07 62.09 -10.49
N ASP A 301 -26.99 62.14 -9.68
CA ASP A 301 -25.66 62.57 -10.14
C ASP A 301 -24.58 61.46 -10.23
N LEU A 302 -24.97 60.19 -10.31
CA LEU A 302 -24.03 59.06 -10.45
C LEU A 302 -24.22 58.25 -11.75
N VAL A 303 -24.51 58.94 -12.85
CA VAL A 303 -24.66 58.33 -14.18
C VAL A 303 -23.31 57.87 -14.79
N PHE A 304 -22.17 58.15 -14.17
CA PHE A 304 -20.86 57.86 -14.78
C PHE A 304 -20.20 56.51 -14.43
N LEU A 305 -20.83 55.64 -13.62
CA LEU A 305 -20.35 54.26 -13.39
C LEU A 305 -21.18 53.17 -14.11
N SER A 306 -22.00 53.55 -15.11
CA SER A 306 -22.85 52.60 -15.87
C SER A 306 -22.17 51.99 -17.11
N MET A 307 -20.85 52.07 -17.23
CA MET A 307 -20.08 51.57 -18.38
C MET A 307 -19.23 50.32 -18.05
N VAL A 308 -19.63 49.52 -17.06
CA VAL A 308 -19.48 48.06 -17.21
C VAL A 308 -20.79 47.62 -17.84
N PRO A 309 -20.81 47.09 -19.08
CA PRO A 309 -22.06 46.72 -19.71
C PRO A 309 -22.81 45.77 -18.75
N PRO A 310 -24.10 46.01 -18.44
CA PRO A 310 -24.92 45.06 -17.69
C PRO A 310 -24.80 43.64 -18.26
N PHE A 311 -24.51 43.56 -19.56
CA PHE A 311 -24.16 42.37 -20.30
C PHE A 311 -22.93 41.62 -19.77
N ALA A 312 -21.84 42.30 -19.40
CA ALA A 312 -20.62 41.66 -18.88
C ALA A 312 -20.82 41.07 -17.47
N MET A 313 -21.56 41.79 -16.61
CA MET A 313 -21.94 41.29 -15.28
C MET A 313 -22.96 40.14 -15.37
N MET A 314 -23.91 40.19 -16.31
CA MET A 314 -24.82 39.07 -16.58
C MET A 314 -24.07 37.85 -17.13
N GLN A 315 -23.12 38.05 -18.05
CA GLN A 315 -22.28 36.98 -18.60
C GLN A 315 -21.46 36.33 -17.49
N LEU A 316 -20.84 37.10 -16.59
CA LEU A 316 -20.15 36.55 -15.40
C LEU A 316 -21.10 35.79 -14.47
N CYS A 317 -22.31 36.31 -14.23
CA CYS A 317 -23.33 35.66 -13.38
C CYS A 317 -23.94 34.39 -13.99
N VAL A 318 -23.81 34.16 -15.30
CA VAL A 318 -24.26 32.92 -15.96
C VAL A 318 -23.09 31.96 -16.17
N LEU A 319 -21.93 32.48 -16.57
CA LEU A 319 -20.74 31.68 -16.85
C LEU A 319 -20.08 31.13 -15.59
N ILE A 320 -20.09 31.86 -14.47
CA ILE A 320 -19.51 31.37 -13.21
C ILE A 320 -20.33 30.20 -12.64
N PRO A 321 -21.68 30.28 -12.54
CA PRO A 321 -22.49 29.14 -12.14
C PRO A 321 -22.49 28.01 -13.16
N ALA A 322 -22.44 28.28 -14.46
CA ALA A 322 -22.33 27.23 -15.48
C ALA A 322 -20.95 26.54 -15.46
N TRP A 323 -19.87 27.28 -15.20
CA TRP A 323 -18.52 26.75 -15.03
C TRP A 323 -18.39 25.98 -13.72
N LEU A 324 -18.95 26.49 -12.61
CA LEU A 324 -19.08 25.77 -11.34
C LEU A 324 -19.94 24.51 -11.53
N LEU A 325 -21.10 24.60 -12.17
CA LEU A 325 -21.96 23.46 -12.48
C LEU A 325 -21.24 22.46 -13.38
N TRP A 326 -20.41 22.90 -14.34
CA TRP A 326 -19.57 22.01 -15.16
C TRP A 326 -18.42 21.38 -14.35
N LEU A 327 -17.81 22.11 -13.42
CA LEU A 327 -16.81 21.60 -12.46
C LEU A 327 -17.42 20.60 -11.47
N LEU A 328 -18.68 20.82 -11.08
CA LEU A 328 -19.45 20.01 -10.13
C LEU A 328 -20.11 18.80 -10.81
N LEU A 329 -20.57 18.95 -12.06
CA LEU A 329 -21.05 17.87 -12.96
C LEU A 329 -19.91 17.14 -13.67
N ARG A 330 -18.65 17.54 -13.43
CA ARG A 330 -17.48 16.73 -13.79
C ARG A 330 -17.55 15.46 -12.97
N LYS A 331 -18.31 14.52 -13.53
CA LYS A 331 -18.60 13.17 -13.10
C LYS A 331 -17.47 12.72 -12.19
N GLY A 332 -17.75 12.66 -10.88
CA GLY A 332 -16.83 12.15 -9.89
C GLY A 332 -16.18 10.93 -10.51
N ARG A 333 -14.85 10.98 -10.66
CA ARG A 333 -14.07 9.96 -11.35
C ARG A 333 -14.63 8.61 -10.91
N LYS A 334 -15.29 7.90 -11.83
CA LYS A 334 -15.67 6.51 -11.58
C LYS A 334 -14.38 5.84 -11.09
N ALA A 335 -14.44 5.20 -9.93
CA ALA A 335 -13.35 4.36 -9.46
C ALA A 335 -12.95 3.47 -10.65
N SER A 336 -11.76 3.73 -11.17
CA SER A 336 -11.24 3.09 -12.35
C SER A 336 -10.61 1.79 -11.90
N GLY A 337 -11.10 0.67 -12.44
CA GLY A 337 -10.34 -0.56 -12.56
C GLY A 337 -10.45 -1.53 -11.39
N TYR A 338 -11.65 -2.06 -11.13
CA TYR A 338 -11.72 -3.48 -10.83
C TYR A 338 -12.31 -4.14 -12.07
N ASP A 339 -11.50 -4.94 -12.76
CA ASP A 339 -12.01 -5.82 -13.80
C ASP A 339 -12.62 -7.03 -13.09
N SER A 340 -13.95 -7.15 -13.13
CA SER A 340 -14.67 -8.24 -12.47
C SER A 340 -14.35 -9.63 -13.04
N GLN A 341 -13.56 -9.68 -14.12
CA GLN A 341 -13.07 -10.91 -14.74
C GLN A 341 -11.59 -11.19 -14.45
N TRP A 342 -10.95 -10.43 -13.56
CA TRP A 342 -9.55 -10.64 -13.22
C TRP A 342 -9.32 -12.05 -12.64
N GLN A 343 -8.41 -12.79 -13.27
CA GLN A 343 -7.93 -14.09 -12.83
C GLN A 343 -6.40 -14.01 -12.70
N PRO A 344 -5.81 -14.58 -11.64
CA PRO A 344 -4.36 -14.66 -11.51
C PRO A 344 -3.75 -15.58 -12.59
N ASP A 345 -2.51 -15.30 -12.99
CA ASP A 345 -1.76 -16.11 -13.98
C ASP A 345 -1.45 -17.53 -13.45
N GLU A 346 -1.47 -17.70 -12.12
CA GLU A 346 -1.30 -18.96 -11.41
C GLU A 346 -2.51 -19.19 -10.49
N GLU A 347 -3.00 -20.44 -10.45
CA GLU A 347 -4.12 -20.80 -9.58
C GLU A 347 -3.72 -20.67 -8.10
N PRO A 348 -4.47 -19.88 -7.29
CA PRO A 348 -4.12 -19.71 -5.89
C PRO A 348 -4.30 -21.03 -5.14
N ALA A 349 -3.44 -21.30 -4.17
CA ALA A 349 -3.54 -22.51 -3.36
C ALA A 349 -4.65 -22.44 -2.32
N HIS A 350 -4.99 -21.25 -1.83
CA HIS A 350 -6.02 -21.01 -0.81
C HIS A 350 -6.55 -19.56 -0.88
N LEU A 351 -7.61 -19.25 -0.11
CA LEU A 351 -8.32 -17.96 -0.16
C LEU A 351 -7.40 -16.77 0.18
N LEU A 352 -6.54 -16.91 1.20
CA LEU A 352 -5.58 -15.87 1.58
C LEU A 352 -4.55 -15.57 0.47
N GLN A 353 -4.14 -16.55 -0.35
CA GLN A 353 -3.26 -16.30 -1.50
C GLN A 353 -3.98 -15.53 -2.61
N LEU A 354 -5.27 -15.80 -2.83
CA LEU A 354 -6.08 -15.00 -3.75
C LEU A 354 -6.20 -13.54 -3.25
N LEU A 355 -6.42 -13.34 -1.95
CA LEU A 355 -6.39 -12.00 -1.34
C LEU A 355 -5.04 -11.32 -1.57
N TYR A 356 -3.93 -12.03 -1.36
CA TYR A 356 -2.59 -11.51 -1.61
C TYR A 356 -2.43 -10.99 -3.04
N PHE A 357 -2.84 -11.77 -4.05
CA PHE A 357 -2.74 -11.33 -5.44
C PHE A 357 -3.60 -10.10 -5.75
N LEU A 358 -4.82 -10.04 -5.23
CA LEU A 358 -5.71 -8.88 -5.37
C LEU A 358 -5.12 -7.63 -4.71
N PHE A 359 -4.52 -7.80 -3.52
CA PHE A 359 -4.03 -6.70 -2.71
C PHE A 359 -2.71 -6.13 -3.21
N VAL A 360 -1.81 -6.97 -3.72
CA VAL A 360 -0.58 -6.53 -4.37
C VAL A 360 -0.87 -5.85 -5.71
N GLY A 361 -1.87 -6.36 -6.45
CA GLY A 361 -2.28 -5.89 -7.78
C GLY A 361 -1.38 -6.40 -8.92
N PRO A 362 -1.88 -6.41 -10.17
CA PRO A 362 -1.16 -6.99 -11.31
C PRO A 362 0.14 -6.26 -11.64
N HIS A 363 1.14 -7.05 -12.06
CA HIS A 363 2.43 -6.58 -12.55
C HIS A 363 2.27 -5.63 -13.76
N ASN A 364 2.85 -4.43 -13.67
CA ASN A 364 3.22 -3.58 -14.81
C ASN A 364 2.18 -3.42 -15.94
N ILE A 365 1.11 -2.68 -15.72
CA ILE A 365 0.60 -1.83 -16.80
C ILE A 365 1.37 -0.52 -16.71
N LYS A 366 2.44 -0.41 -17.53
CA LYS A 366 2.98 0.89 -17.96
C LYS A 366 1.86 1.61 -18.73
N GLY A 367 0.90 2.16 -18.00
CA GLY A 367 -0.09 3.06 -18.54
C GLY A 367 0.67 4.27 -19.05
N LYS A 368 0.92 4.33 -20.35
CA LYS A 368 1.33 5.55 -21.04
C LYS A 368 0.29 6.60 -20.67
N SER A 369 0.60 7.46 -19.71
CA SER A 369 -0.22 8.64 -19.47
C SER A 369 -0.09 9.47 -20.73
N SER A 370 -1.14 9.49 -21.55
CA SER A 370 -1.29 10.47 -22.62
C SER A 370 -1.31 11.84 -21.96
N SER A 371 -0.16 12.51 -21.99
CA SER A 371 -0.05 13.93 -21.70
C SER A 371 -0.95 14.66 -22.68
N ARG A 372 -2.12 15.11 -22.21
CA ARG A 372 -2.94 16.06 -22.96
C ARG A 372 -2.09 17.31 -23.19
N ARG A 373 -1.84 17.64 -24.46
CA ARG A 373 -1.26 18.91 -24.88
C ARG A 373 -2.15 20.04 -24.35
N CYS A 374 -1.59 20.88 -23.49
CA CYS A 374 -2.15 22.18 -23.17
C CYS A 374 -1.04 23.21 -23.33
N GLY A 375 -1.26 24.19 -24.20
CA GLY A 375 -0.53 25.45 -24.25
C GLY A 375 0.80 25.46 -25.00
N HIS A 376 0.77 25.70 -26.31
CA HIS A 376 1.95 26.04 -27.14
C HIS A 376 2.67 27.34 -26.72
N CYS A 377 2.15 28.11 -25.75
CA CYS A 377 2.83 29.30 -25.20
C CYS A 377 3.71 29.01 -23.97
N LEU A 378 3.35 28.01 -23.14
CA LEU A 378 4.16 27.62 -21.97
C LEU A 378 5.41 26.83 -22.37
N SER A 379 5.40 26.18 -23.54
CA SER A 379 6.57 25.49 -24.07
C SER A 379 7.67 26.47 -24.47
N TYR A 380 7.35 27.64 -25.01
CA TYR A 380 8.34 28.64 -25.42
C TYR A 380 9.06 29.25 -24.21
N LEU A 381 8.31 29.64 -23.17
CA LEU A 381 8.85 30.10 -21.89
C LEU A 381 9.69 29.03 -21.18
N ALA A 382 9.25 27.76 -21.18
CA ALA A 382 10.02 26.64 -20.65
C ALA A 382 11.28 26.33 -21.49
N THR A 383 11.28 26.64 -22.78
CA THR A 383 12.44 26.43 -23.67
C THR A 383 13.48 27.56 -23.50
N CYS A 384 13.03 28.79 -23.25
CA CYS A 384 13.90 29.90 -22.88
C CYS A 384 14.56 29.69 -21.51
N LEU A 385 13.81 29.19 -20.51
CA LEU A 385 14.35 28.86 -19.19
C LEU A 385 15.34 27.68 -19.20
N LYS A 386 15.21 26.74 -20.13
CA LYS A 386 16.16 25.63 -20.31
C LYS A 386 17.55 26.07 -20.81
N LYS A 387 17.71 27.27 -21.39
CA LYS A 387 19.02 27.78 -21.83
C LYS A 387 19.88 28.31 -20.68
N PHE A 388 19.28 28.67 -19.54
CA PHE A 388 19.98 29.21 -18.37
C PHE A 388 20.24 28.18 -17.27
N ILE A 389 19.78 26.93 -17.43
CA ILE A 389 19.98 25.85 -16.45
C ILE A 389 21.05 24.90 -17.00
N PRO A 390 22.17 24.64 -16.29
CA PRO A 390 23.11 23.62 -16.71
C PRO A 390 22.39 22.27 -16.81
N ARG A 391 22.49 21.63 -17.98
CA ARG A 391 21.98 20.27 -18.20
C ARG A 391 22.57 19.37 -17.12
N LYS A 392 21.74 18.81 -16.24
CA LYS A 392 22.14 17.64 -15.45
C LYS A 392 22.45 16.53 -16.43
N TYR A 393 23.74 16.25 -16.59
CA TYR A 393 24.22 15.00 -17.16
C TYR A 393 23.61 13.88 -16.31
N LYS A 394 22.95 12.91 -16.94
CA LYS A 394 22.72 11.62 -16.29
C LYS A 394 24.10 11.07 -16.00
N THR A 395 24.58 11.25 -14.77
CA THR A 395 25.70 10.45 -14.30
C THR A 395 25.21 9.02 -14.34
N VAL A 396 25.80 8.23 -15.23
CA VAL A 396 25.79 6.77 -15.13
C VAL A 396 26.63 6.48 -13.88
N VAL A 397 26.04 6.67 -12.70
CA VAL A 397 26.64 6.22 -11.44
C VAL A 397 26.45 4.70 -11.44
N ALA A 398 27.56 3.99 -11.32
CA ALA A 398 27.58 2.55 -11.18
C ALA A 398 26.55 2.10 -10.12
N GLN A 399 25.77 1.07 -10.47
CA GLN A 399 24.77 0.45 -9.60
C GLN A 399 25.41 -0.06 -8.30
N GLY A 400 25.42 0.79 -7.27
CA GLY A 400 25.61 0.36 -5.89
C GLY A 400 24.36 -0.38 -5.44
N ARG A 401 24.48 -1.70 -5.23
CA ARG A 401 23.43 -2.62 -4.73
C ARG A 401 23.06 -2.38 -3.26
N ARG A 402 22.82 -1.14 -2.83
CA ARG A 402 22.29 -0.86 -1.48
C ARG A 402 20.92 -0.21 -1.64
N GLY A 403 19.89 -0.87 -1.07
CA GLY A 403 18.55 -0.29 -1.00
C GLY A 403 18.56 1.02 -0.24
N HIS A 404 17.76 1.98 -0.68
CA HIS A 404 17.56 3.22 0.04
C HIS A 404 16.58 2.99 1.19
N TYR A 405 16.89 3.53 2.37
CA TYR A 405 15.98 3.62 3.50
C TYR A 405 15.27 4.98 3.48
N LEU A 406 14.04 5.02 3.96
CA LEU A 406 13.28 6.25 4.17
C LEU A 406 13.28 6.54 5.68
N TYR A 407 13.68 7.74 6.08
CA TYR A 407 13.82 8.13 7.49
C TYR A 407 12.92 9.31 7.86
N TYR A 408 11.89 9.59 7.06
CA TYR A 408 11.09 10.79 7.19
C TYR A 408 9.62 10.44 7.35
N SER A 409 9.02 10.89 8.44
CA SER A 409 7.58 10.73 8.67
C SER A 409 6.74 11.68 7.84
N ALA A 410 5.44 11.43 7.76
CA ALA A 410 4.53 12.16 6.90
C ALA A 410 4.53 13.67 7.21
N LYS A 411 4.57 14.05 8.49
CA LYS A 411 4.66 15.44 8.93
C LYS A 411 5.97 16.10 8.50
N GLU A 412 7.10 15.37 8.54
CA GLU A 412 8.41 15.89 8.13
C GLU A 412 8.46 16.09 6.62
N LEU A 413 7.99 15.10 5.87
CA LEU A 413 7.84 15.19 4.42
C LEU A 413 6.96 16.38 4.02
N LYS A 414 5.86 16.61 4.74
CA LYS A 414 5.01 17.79 4.54
C LYS A 414 5.75 19.10 4.79
N LYS A 415 6.56 19.19 5.85
CA LYS A 415 7.37 20.39 6.17
C LYS A 415 8.38 20.72 5.06
N VAL A 416 8.95 19.72 4.39
CA VAL A 416 9.89 19.92 3.28
C VAL A 416 9.19 20.08 1.91
N GLY A 417 7.86 20.26 1.89
CA GLY A 417 7.10 20.52 0.67
C GLY A 417 6.77 19.27 -0.14
N ILE A 418 6.72 18.09 0.48
CA ILE A 418 6.19 16.87 -0.14
C ILE A 418 4.73 16.71 0.26
N HIS A 419 3.84 16.64 -0.73
CA HIS A 419 2.41 16.51 -0.53
C HIS A 419 1.93 15.09 -0.79
N PHE A 420 0.95 14.65 -0.01
CA PHE A 420 0.38 13.31 -0.12
C PHE A 420 -0.89 13.32 -0.99
N MET A 421 -1.06 12.26 -1.78
CA MET A 421 -2.25 12.03 -2.59
C MET A 421 -2.67 10.57 -2.56
N SER A 422 -3.98 10.32 -2.40
CA SER A 422 -4.53 8.98 -2.53
C SER A 422 -4.52 8.49 -3.98
N SER A 423 -4.27 7.20 -4.14
CA SER A 423 -4.42 6.50 -5.40
C SER A 423 -5.87 6.15 -5.72
N GLN A 424 -6.11 5.88 -6.99
CA GLN A 424 -7.38 5.33 -7.46
C GLN A 424 -7.46 3.82 -7.23
N THR A 425 -6.35 3.17 -6.85
CA THR A 425 -6.24 1.74 -6.62
C THR A 425 -5.99 1.44 -5.14
N ILE A 426 -6.47 0.28 -4.70
CA ILE A 426 -6.14 -0.34 -3.41
C ILE A 426 -4.83 -1.15 -3.46
N ALA A 427 -4.29 -1.35 -4.67
CA ALA A 427 -3.10 -2.15 -4.90
C ALA A 427 -1.87 -1.56 -4.20
N LEU A 428 -1.25 -2.34 -3.31
CA LEU A 428 -0.10 -1.92 -2.50
C LEU A 428 1.04 -1.36 -3.34
N MET A 429 1.27 -1.94 -4.52
CA MET A 429 2.36 -1.56 -5.40
C MET A 429 2.17 -0.21 -6.12
N ASP A 430 1.00 0.43 -6.06
CA ASP A 430 0.77 1.73 -6.71
C ASP A 430 1.26 2.92 -5.85
N VAL A 431 2.48 2.81 -5.35
CA VAL A 431 3.23 3.90 -4.72
C VAL A 431 4.05 4.63 -5.77
N LYS A 432 3.84 5.93 -5.93
CA LYS A 432 4.55 6.74 -6.93
C LYS A 432 4.96 8.08 -6.35
N PHE A 433 6.22 8.46 -6.59
CA PHE A 433 6.67 9.81 -6.31
C PHE A 433 6.74 10.63 -7.60
N LYS A 434 6.44 11.93 -7.50
CA LYS A 434 6.62 12.89 -8.57
C LYS A 434 7.31 14.12 -8.00
N SER A 435 8.57 14.30 -8.38
CA SER A 435 9.29 15.54 -8.09
C SER A 435 8.83 16.65 -9.04
N SER A 436 8.46 17.79 -8.49
CA SER A 436 8.25 19.04 -9.23
C SER A 436 9.37 20.04 -8.88
N TYR A 437 9.37 21.21 -9.51
CA TYR A 437 10.42 22.22 -9.28
C TYR A 437 10.49 22.68 -7.82
N PHE A 438 9.34 22.85 -7.17
CA PHE A 438 9.25 23.47 -5.84
C PHE A 438 8.64 22.57 -4.77
N HIS A 439 8.03 21.46 -5.16
CA HIS A 439 7.37 20.52 -4.24
C HIS A 439 7.51 19.09 -4.75
N GLY A 440 7.28 18.12 -3.87
CA GLY A 440 7.12 16.72 -4.23
C GLY A 440 5.67 16.29 -4.10
N THR A 441 5.30 15.21 -4.78
CA THR A 441 4.00 14.57 -4.57
C THR A 441 4.20 13.08 -4.41
N LEU A 442 3.88 12.55 -3.23
CA LEU A 442 3.87 11.13 -2.95
C LEU A 442 2.43 10.61 -3.04
N LYS A 443 2.22 9.72 -4.01
CA LYS A 443 0.95 9.04 -4.25
C LYS A 443 0.99 7.66 -3.58
N LEU A 444 -0.02 7.37 -2.76
CA LEU A 444 -0.12 6.13 -1.99
C LEU A 444 -1.47 5.43 -2.23
N PRO A 445 -1.54 4.09 -2.22
CA PRO A 445 -2.80 3.37 -2.26
C PRO A 445 -3.66 3.69 -1.03
N SER A 446 -4.98 3.70 -1.23
CA SER A 446 -5.92 3.84 -0.13
C SER A 446 -6.01 2.51 0.62
N ILE A 447 -5.88 2.54 1.94
CA ILE A 447 -6.05 1.38 2.82
C ILE A 447 -7.11 1.68 3.87
N THR A 448 -8.00 0.71 4.10
CA THR A 448 -8.96 0.75 5.18
C THR A 448 -8.40 0.02 6.39
N ILE A 449 -8.51 0.63 7.58
CA ILE A 449 -8.06 0.08 8.85
C ILE A 449 -9.27 -0.19 9.73
N ASP A 450 -9.50 -1.46 10.04
CA ASP A 450 -10.54 -1.98 10.93
C ASP A 450 -9.94 -2.99 11.94
N GLU A 451 -10.80 -3.61 12.77
CA GLU A 451 -10.39 -4.60 13.77
C GLU A 451 -9.72 -5.85 13.18
N SER A 452 -10.02 -6.20 11.93
CA SER A 452 -9.48 -7.39 11.25
C SER A 452 -8.16 -7.12 10.54
N THR A 453 -7.87 -5.86 10.23
CA THR A 453 -6.75 -5.43 9.39
C THR A 453 -5.40 -5.90 9.94
N ARG A 454 -5.23 -5.85 11.27
CA ARG A 454 -4.01 -6.33 11.92
C ARG A 454 -3.76 -7.81 11.65
N SER A 455 -4.77 -8.65 11.86
CA SER A 455 -4.67 -10.09 11.61
C SER A 455 -4.46 -10.35 10.12
N MET A 456 -5.20 -9.68 9.24
CA MET A 456 -5.04 -9.82 7.79
C MET A 456 -3.59 -9.54 7.35
N LEU A 457 -3.01 -8.41 7.76
CA LEU A 457 -1.63 -8.05 7.38
C LEU A 457 -0.60 -9.04 7.95
N PHE A 458 -0.73 -9.48 9.20
CA PHE A 458 0.18 -10.47 9.78
C PHE A 458 0.11 -11.84 9.10
N ASN A 459 -1.07 -12.26 8.64
CA ASN A 459 -1.24 -13.52 7.91
C ASN A 459 -0.71 -13.43 6.49
N LEU A 460 -0.88 -12.29 5.81
CA LEU A 460 -0.24 -12.04 4.52
C LEU A 460 1.29 -12.05 4.64
N VAL A 461 1.86 -11.44 5.67
CA VAL A 461 3.30 -11.50 5.95
C VAL A 461 3.74 -12.93 6.24
N ALA A 462 2.99 -13.67 7.07
CA ALA A 462 3.30 -15.06 7.35
C ALA A 462 3.34 -15.88 6.05
N PHE A 463 2.36 -15.68 5.16
CA PHE A 463 2.32 -16.29 3.84
C PHE A 463 3.54 -15.93 2.99
N GLU A 464 3.92 -14.65 2.88
CA GLU A 464 5.09 -14.23 2.11
C GLU A 464 6.37 -14.93 2.59
N THR A 465 6.54 -15.01 3.91
CA THR A 465 7.73 -15.63 4.53
C THR A 465 7.72 -17.15 4.37
N SER A 466 6.58 -17.81 4.53
CA SER A 466 6.47 -19.27 4.44
C SER A 466 6.55 -19.78 3.01
N ALA A 467 6.00 -19.03 2.05
CA ALA A 467 6.11 -19.33 0.62
C ALA A 467 7.45 -18.86 0.02
N ALA A 468 8.36 -18.31 0.83
CA ALA A 468 9.66 -17.79 0.42
C ALA A 468 9.57 -16.85 -0.79
N LEU A 469 8.55 -15.97 -0.80
CA LEU A 469 8.32 -15.07 -1.93
C LEU A 469 9.46 -14.06 -2.06
N ASN A 470 9.85 -13.81 -3.30
CA ASN A 470 10.82 -12.77 -3.62
C ASN A 470 10.30 -11.99 -4.84
N PRO A 471 9.90 -10.71 -4.70
CA PRO A 471 10.07 -9.87 -3.51
C PRO A 471 8.93 -10.00 -2.46
N LEU A 472 9.23 -9.62 -1.21
CA LEU A 472 8.27 -9.53 -0.09
C LEU A 472 7.51 -8.18 -0.12
N ARG A 473 6.39 -8.11 -0.84
CA ARG A 473 5.69 -6.87 -1.19
C ARG A 473 4.84 -6.28 -0.07
N VAL A 474 4.06 -7.12 0.62
CA VAL A 474 3.23 -6.72 1.76
C VAL A 474 4.13 -6.29 2.90
N THR A 475 5.15 -7.09 3.22
CA THR A 475 6.19 -6.75 4.20
C THR A 475 6.83 -5.41 3.88
N SER A 476 7.26 -5.22 2.63
CA SER A 476 7.89 -3.96 2.19
C SER A 476 6.96 -2.75 2.25
N TYR A 477 5.65 -2.95 1.99
CA TYR A 477 4.65 -1.91 2.14
C TYR A 477 4.43 -1.54 3.61
N ILE A 478 4.33 -2.52 4.50
CA ILE A 478 4.18 -2.27 5.95
C ILE A 478 5.37 -1.46 6.47
N CYS A 479 6.61 -1.86 6.17
CA CYS A 479 7.80 -1.11 6.58
C CYS A 479 7.87 0.29 5.94
N PHE A 480 7.36 0.44 4.71
CA PHE A 480 7.28 1.76 4.07
C PHE A 480 6.26 2.67 4.77
N MET A 481 5.11 2.13 5.19
CA MET A 481 4.10 2.86 5.96
C MET A 481 4.57 3.17 7.37
N ASP A 482 5.25 2.23 8.03
CA ASP A 482 5.95 2.41 9.32
C ASP A 482 6.93 3.59 9.25
N SER A 483 7.73 3.69 8.18
CA SER A 483 8.64 4.83 7.98
C SER A 483 7.92 6.18 7.81
N LEU A 484 6.65 6.17 7.39
CA LEU A 484 5.84 7.37 7.19
C LEU A 484 5.00 7.75 8.42
N ILE A 485 4.79 6.83 9.37
CA ILE A 485 3.81 6.97 10.45
C ILE A 485 4.52 6.79 11.79
N ASP A 486 4.99 7.89 12.38
CA ASP A 486 5.57 7.83 13.73
C ASP A 486 4.48 7.95 14.81
N ASP A 487 3.52 8.87 14.63
CA ASP A 487 2.49 9.17 15.61
C ASP A 487 1.11 9.50 15.00
N ALA A 488 0.15 9.86 15.85
CA ALA A 488 -1.21 10.21 15.44
C ALA A 488 -1.28 11.40 14.45
N ASP A 489 -0.34 12.36 14.47
CA ASP A 489 -0.37 13.50 13.55
C ASP A 489 0.00 13.07 12.13
N ASP A 490 0.89 12.09 12.00
CA ASP A 490 1.23 11.48 10.70
C ASP A 490 0.02 10.76 10.10
N VAL A 491 -0.69 9.96 10.92
CA VAL A 491 -1.95 9.31 10.51
C VAL A 491 -3.00 10.35 10.11
N LYS A 492 -3.14 11.42 10.89
CA LYS A 492 -4.09 12.51 10.60
C LYS A 492 -3.81 13.17 9.26
N GLU A 493 -2.55 13.40 8.91
CA GLU A 493 -2.17 13.92 7.59
C GLU A 493 -2.61 12.96 6.48
N LEU A 494 -2.25 11.68 6.57
CA LEU A 494 -2.57 10.67 5.55
C LEU A 494 -4.09 10.46 5.42
N ARG A 495 -4.81 10.46 6.54
CA ARG A 495 -6.27 10.39 6.59
C ARG A 495 -6.92 11.61 5.92
N SER A 496 -6.39 12.82 6.15
CA SER A 496 -6.91 14.04 5.51
C SER A 496 -6.83 14.02 3.98
N LYS A 497 -5.97 13.16 3.42
CA LYS A 497 -5.79 12.96 1.97
C LYS A 497 -6.52 11.72 1.44
N GLY A 498 -7.24 11.00 2.29
CA GLY A 498 -7.96 9.77 1.94
C GLY A 498 -7.03 8.60 1.59
N ILE A 499 -5.83 8.56 2.17
CA ILE A 499 -4.89 7.42 2.04
C ILE A 499 -5.21 6.38 3.11
N ILE A 500 -5.52 6.82 4.33
CA ILE A 500 -5.98 5.96 5.41
C ILE A 500 -7.46 6.24 5.66
N VAL A 501 -8.29 5.20 5.58
CA VAL A 501 -9.69 5.20 6.02
C VAL A 501 -9.74 4.43 7.34
N ASN A 502 -10.00 5.12 8.44
CA ASN A 502 -9.90 4.55 9.78
C ASN A 502 -11.29 4.26 10.37
N PHE A 503 -11.59 2.97 10.59
CA PHE A 503 -12.76 2.46 11.31
C PHE A 503 -12.41 1.88 12.68
N HIS A 504 -11.13 1.85 13.04
CA HIS A 504 -10.61 1.14 14.20
C HIS A 504 -10.53 1.99 15.48
N GLY A 505 -10.67 3.33 15.37
CA GLY A 505 -10.72 4.22 16.54
C GLY A 505 -9.77 5.42 16.43
N PRO A 506 -9.13 5.87 17.53
CA PRO A 506 -8.19 6.99 17.52
C PRO A 506 -7.02 6.80 16.55
N ASP A 507 -6.52 7.90 15.99
CA ASP A 507 -5.37 7.87 15.06
C ASP A 507 -4.11 7.25 15.66
N GLN A 508 -3.93 7.38 16.99
CA GLN A 508 -2.78 6.76 17.67
C GLN A 508 -2.79 5.23 17.56
N GLN A 509 -3.96 4.58 17.58
CA GLN A 509 -4.02 3.13 17.44
C GLN A 509 -3.58 2.65 16.05
N VAL A 510 -3.82 3.47 15.02
CA VAL A 510 -3.32 3.19 13.67
C VAL A 510 -1.81 3.38 13.59
N ALA A 511 -1.26 4.40 14.26
CA ALA A 511 0.17 4.59 14.35
C ALA A 511 0.83 3.40 15.08
N ASP A 512 0.29 3.02 16.24
CA ASP A 512 0.78 1.88 17.03
C ASP A 512 0.70 0.57 16.24
N LEU A 513 -0.32 0.40 15.38
CA LEU A 513 -0.44 -0.76 14.48
C LEU A 513 0.77 -0.87 13.54
N PHE A 514 1.03 0.16 12.73
CA PHE A 514 2.13 0.11 11.76
C PHE A 514 3.50 0.06 12.45
N ASN A 515 3.71 0.87 13.49
CA ASN A 515 4.92 0.88 14.31
C ASN A 515 5.23 -0.48 14.94
N HIS A 516 4.21 -1.13 15.49
CA HIS A 516 4.40 -2.45 16.08
C HIS A 516 4.73 -3.48 14.99
N MET A 517 4.06 -3.46 13.85
CA MET A 517 4.34 -4.40 12.77
C MET A 517 5.74 -4.19 12.18
N GLY A 518 6.11 -2.95 11.85
CA GLY A 518 7.40 -2.62 11.24
C GLY A 518 8.61 -3.07 12.05
N ARG A 519 8.55 -3.00 13.38
CA ARG A 519 9.62 -3.45 14.30
C ARG A 519 10.04 -4.92 14.14
N PHE A 520 9.16 -5.78 13.65
CA PHE A 520 9.42 -7.22 13.53
C PHE A 520 9.75 -7.66 12.11
N LEU A 521 9.73 -6.73 11.15
CA LEU A 521 9.76 -7.02 9.73
C LEU A 521 10.99 -6.40 9.07
N GLU A 522 11.53 -7.13 8.10
CA GLU A 522 12.63 -6.65 7.26
C GLU A 522 12.11 -6.49 5.83
N PRO A 523 12.10 -5.27 5.27
CA PRO A 523 11.60 -5.05 3.93
C PRO A 523 12.57 -5.58 2.87
N ASP A 524 12.04 -5.93 1.71
CA ASP A 524 12.86 -6.17 0.54
C ASP A 524 13.43 -4.83 0.03
N THR A 525 14.76 -4.75 0.00
CA THR A 525 15.49 -3.55 -0.43
C THR A 525 15.20 -3.08 -1.85
N SER A 526 14.71 -3.99 -2.72
CA SER A 526 14.35 -3.66 -4.10
C SER A 526 12.98 -2.99 -4.21
N VAL A 527 12.06 -3.25 -3.27
CA VAL A 527 10.69 -2.76 -3.32
C VAL A 527 10.63 -1.29 -2.91
N TYR A 528 9.97 -0.48 -3.74
CA TYR A 528 9.91 0.99 -3.66
C TYR A 528 11.28 1.68 -3.68
N ASN A 529 12.36 1.01 -4.09
CA ASN A 529 13.70 1.58 -4.04
C ASN A 529 13.83 2.90 -4.82
N ASP A 530 13.24 2.95 -6.01
CA ASP A 530 13.22 4.17 -6.83
C ASP A 530 12.43 5.30 -6.14
N VAL A 531 11.30 4.99 -5.53
CA VAL A 531 10.47 5.96 -4.79
C VAL A 531 11.25 6.51 -3.59
N LYS A 532 11.86 5.63 -2.78
CA LYS A 532 12.66 6.01 -1.61
C LYS A 532 13.85 6.88 -2.02
N ARG A 533 14.55 6.52 -3.10
CA ARG A 533 15.65 7.33 -3.67
C ARG A 533 15.18 8.73 -4.04
N GLU A 534 14.10 8.84 -4.82
CA GLU A 534 13.60 10.14 -5.28
C GLU A 534 13.10 11.02 -4.13
N ILE A 535 12.50 10.44 -3.08
CA ILE A 535 12.12 11.17 -1.87
C ILE A 535 13.36 11.69 -1.15
N ASN A 536 14.39 10.86 -0.96
CA ASN A 536 15.62 11.29 -0.30
C ASN A 536 16.34 12.40 -1.08
N GLU A 537 16.45 12.27 -2.40
CA GLU A 537 17.01 13.33 -3.26
C GLU A 537 16.24 14.65 -3.15
N GLN A 538 14.91 14.58 -3.02
CA GLN A 538 14.08 15.77 -2.78
C GLN A 538 14.38 16.38 -1.41
N CYS A 539 14.46 15.55 -0.37
CA CYS A 539 14.70 15.98 1.00
C CYS A 539 16.12 16.49 1.24
N GLU A 540 17.11 16.06 0.48
CA GLU A 540 18.49 16.55 0.59
C GLU A 540 18.72 17.86 -0.19
N SER A 541 17.83 18.22 -1.10
CA SER A 541 18.00 19.40 -1.95
C SER A 541 17.83 20.71 -1.18
N ILE A 542 18.97 21.36 -0.89
CA ILE A 542 19.05 22.67 -0.20
C ILE A 542 18.17 23.73 -0.89
N VAL A 543 18.25 23.84 -2.22
CA VAL A 543 17.46 24.82 -3.00
C VAL A 543 15.96 24.60 -2.81
N LYS A 544 15.51 23.34 -2.78
CA LYS A 544 14.09 23.02 -2.61
C LYS A 544 13.63 23.26 -1.18
N LYS A 545 14.48 23.02 -0.16
CA LYS A 545 14.21 23.41 1.23
C LYS A 545 14.01 24.92 1.35
N TRP A 546 14.90 25.70 0.75
CA TRP A 546 14.81 27.16 0.74
C TRP A 546 13.52 27.64 0.07
N VAL A 547 13.14 27.07 -1.08
CA VAL A 547 11.90 27.46 -1.76
C VAL A 547 10.66 27.05 -0.97
N ALA A 548 10.64 25.86 -0.37
CA ALA A 548 9.52 25.42 0.48
C ALA A 548 9.33 26.34 1.70
N GLN A 549 10.43 26.71 2.37
CA GLN A 549 10.42 27.68 3.48
C GLN A 549 9.96 29.06 3.00
N TRP A 550 10.48 29.53 1.86
CA TRP A 550 10.10 30.81 1.28
C TRP A 550 8.61 30.87 0.93
N HIS A 551 8.07 29.80 0.34
CA HIS A 551 6.64 29.67 0.06
C HIS A 551 5.81 29.69 1.36
N GLN A 552 6.21 28.94 2.39
CA GLN A 552 5.51 28.95 3.68
C GLN A 552 5.46 30.33 4.33
N THR A 553 6.59 31.06 4.34
CA THR A 553 6.70 32.35 5.03
C THR A 553 5.97 33.47 4.31
N TYR A 554 6.08 33.53 2.97
CA TYR A 554 5.61 34.68 2.21
C TYR A 554 4.28 34.46 1.48
N PHE A 555 3.93 33.23 1.09
CA PHE A 555 2.72 32.95 0.31
C PHE A 555 1.53 32.44 1.14
N GLN A 556 1.71 32.19 2.45
CA GLN A 556 0.57 31.90 3.34
C GLN A 556 -0.07 33.16 3.92
N SER A 557 0.69 34.25 4.07
CA SER A 557 0.19 35.54 4.54
C SER A 557 0.03 36.48 3.34
N PRO A 558 -1.21 36.88 2.98
CA PRO A 558 -1.44 37.82 1.89
C PRO A 558 -0.64 39.13 2.04
N TRP A 559 -0.46 39.60 3.27
CA TRP A 559 0.30 40.81 3.59
C TRP A 559 1.81 40.63 3.36
N ALA A 560 2.37 39.48 3.70
CA ALA A 560 3.78 39.18 3.48
C ALA A 560 4.11 39.12 1.99
N PHE A 561 3.21 38.53 1.18
CA PHE A 561 3.35 38.54 -0.28
C PHE A 561 3.30 39.96 -0.85
N ILE A 562 2.34 40.79 -0.43
CA ILE A 562 2.23 42.19 -0.89
C ILE A 562 3.49 42.98 -0.52
N ALA A 563 4.01 42.81 0.69
CA ALA A 563 5.23 43.48 1.14
C ALA A 563 6.44 43.11 0.27
N VAL A 564 6.62 41.81 -0.04
CA VAL A 564 7.69 41.34 -0.94
C VAL A 564 7.50 41.89 -2.36
N ALA A 565 6.27 41.89 -2.88
CA ALA A 565 5.98 42.42 -4.20
C ALA A 565 6.26 43.93 -4.29
N ALA A 566 5.85 44.71 -3.29
CA ALA A 566 6.12 46.14 -3.20
C ALA A 566 7.62 46.43 -3.13
N ALA A 567 8.38 45.68 -2.32
CA ALA A 567 9.83 45.80 -2.24
C ALA A 567 10.51 45.48 -3.57
N ALA A 568 10.06 44.43 -4.28
CA ALA A 568 10.60 44.07 -5.59
C ALA A 568 10.33 45.15 -6.65
N VAL A 569 9.12 45.73 -6.67
CA VAL A 569 8.79 46.87 -7.55
C VAL A 569 9.66 48.07 -7.20
N GLY A 570 9.83 48.38 -5.91
CA GLY A 570 10.73 49.45 -5.45
C GLY A 570 12.15 49.26 -5.96
N LEU A 571 12.73 48.07 -5.81
CA LEU A 571 14.08 47.77 -6.31
C LEU A 571 14.19 47.89 -7.83
N ALA A 572 13.18 47.42 -8.58
CA ALA A 572 13.17 47.54 -10.04
C ALA A 572 13.12 49.01 -10.48
N LEU A 573 12.34 49.85 -9.80
CA LEU A 573 12.29 51.29 -10.04
C LEU A 573 13.64 51.95 -9.72
N THR A 574 14.28 51.61 -8.60
CA THR A 574 15.60 52.14 -8.24
C THR A 574 16.67 51.72 -9.25
N ALA A 575 16.64 50.47 -9.72
CA ALA A 575 17.55 49.99 -10.77
C ALA A 575 17.32 50.74 -12.09
N THR A 576 16.06 50.96 -12.48
CA THR A 576 15.69 51.73 -13.67
C THR A 576 16.17 53.19 -13.57
N GLN A 577 15.96 53.82 -12.42
CA GLN A 577 16.43 55.17 -12.15
C GLN A 577 17.96 55.27 -12.24
N THR A 578 18.67 54.31 -11.64
CA THR A 578 20.14 54.24 -11.67
C THR A 578 20.66 54.03 -13.09
N TYR A 579 19.98 53.20 -13.89
CA TYR A 579 20.33 52.97 -15.29
C TYR A 579 20.23 54.24 -16.14
N TYR A 580 19.11 54.98 -16.01
CA TYR A 580 18.93 56.25 -16.72
C TYR A 580 19.86 57.35 -16.20
N ALA A 581 20.25 57.33 -14.93
CA ALA A 581 21.25 58.25 -14.38
C ALA A 581 22.66 58.00 -14.92
N MET A 582 23.03 56.73 -15.18
CA MET A 582 24.32 56.38 -15.79
C MET A 582 24.36 56.55 -17.32
N HIS A 583 23.21 56.52 -17.99
CA HIS A 583 23.09 56.69 -19.45
C HIS A 583 22.14 57.85 -19.79
N PRO A 584 22.53 59.11 -19.47
CA PRO A 584 21.74 60.27 -19.86
C PRO A 584 21.62 60.32 -21.39
N ARG A 585 20.42 60.61 -21.91
CA ARG A 585 20.22 60.83 -23.34
C ARG A 585 20.92 62.12 -23.75
N ASP A 586 21.72 62.05 -24.81
CA ASP A 586 22.31 63.25 -25.42
C ASP A 586 21.20 64.25 -25.80
N PRO A 587 21.37 65.55 -25.52
CA PRO A 587 20.36 66.56 -25.84
C PRO A 587 20.16 66.63 -27.36
N PRO A 588 18.92 66.84 -27.84
CA PRO A 588 18.65 66.99 -29.26
C PRO A 588 19.40 68.21 -29.80
N LYS A 589 20.14 68.04 -30.90
CA LYS A 589 20.80 69.12 -31.62
C LYS A 589 19.74 70.10 -32.13
N THR A 590 19.70 71.30 -31.55
CA THR A 590 18.88 72.41 -32.06
C THR A 590 19.50 72.93 -33.37
N ASN A 591 18.78 72.76 -34.47
CA ASN A 591 19.10 73.43 -35.74
C ASN A 591 18.79 74.93 -35.58
N SER A 592 19.83 75.76 -35.59
CA SER A 592 19.72 77.21 -35.70
C SER A 592 19.58 77.62 -37.17
N THR A 593 18.38 78.01 -37.58
CA THR A 593 18.19 78.79 -38.80
C THR A 593 17.06 79.81 -38.59
N GLU A 594 17.29 81.02 -39.12
CA GLU A 594 16.36 82.15 -39.30
C GLU A 594 16.13 83.09 -38.11
N CYS A 595 16.76 84.27 -38.16
CA CYS A 595 16.07 85.52 -38.55
C CYS A 595 17.08 86.69 -38.62
N ALA A 596 17.44 87.11 -39.83
CA ALA A 596 18.00 88.44 -40.07
C ALA A 596 17.38 88.98 -41.37
N ASN A 597 16.33 89.80 -41.22
CA ASN A 597 15.83 90.73 -42.23
C ASN A 597 15.21 91.91 -41.49
N ALA A 598 15.83 93.08 -41.60
CA ALA A 598 15.20 94.38 -41.34
C ALA A 598 15.75 95.39 -42.38
N PRO A 599 14.92 96.30 -42.93
CA PRO A 599 15.23 97.06 -44.13
C PRO A 599 15.78 98.46 -43.82
N THR A 600 16.73 98.94 -44.65
CA THR A 600 16.64 100.16 -45.47
C THR A 600 17.81 100.22 -46.44
#